data_AF-A0A8H6W7P4-F1
#
_entry.id   AF-A0A8H6W7P4-F1
#
_cell.length_a   1.000
_cell.length_b   1.000
_cell.length_c   1.000
_cell.angle_alpha   90.00
_cell.angle_beta   90.00
_cell.angle_gamma   90.00
#
_symmetry.space_group_name_H-M   'P 1'
#
loop_
_entity.id
_entity.type
_entity.pdbx_description
1 polymer ?
#
loop_
_entity_poly.entity_id
_entity_poly.type
_entity_poly.pdbx_seq_one_letter_code
_entity_poly.pdbx_strand_id
1 'polypeptide(L)'
;MLRFLVLALFPHFALPTASSSDVRATGGDMNACNNQRSLFSIVWGCFTTIFACIWVSAHPNVPPPVPRPPKKDATVIAHLKWYLIDSTIGVRRRLKLVLVAFIAPELIVGFAGRQLETAWYFSREFNLSLTHGFFISMGGFVDSEKHPIVDTIQVMRHLYHIRQVSEQDIFNRSQGDAFSKGIALLQALWFVLQGLARLQQHLTLTELEVATLGFAAVNAFGWLLWWKKPLDVRAPIVLPPLEEDVGIYAGDPGRGREPERSDTGEKRPLRERFSALFGVSDVRRDYHHAEAVPTFHFATGSDDHERYTPSISLLVALIFSAVHCAAWRTHFLSAAEMWLWRAASLVLGIAPAVALSVHQCATVNPDSDRLGVLLVIRLYIIGALLYVPARIILVILPLMALRDVPGTAYLEVNWNRYLPHV
;
A
#
# COMPACT_ATOMS: atom_id res chain seq x y z
N MET A 1 9.56 18.07 17.34
CA MET A 1 10.81 17.85 16.59
C MET A 1 10.62 17.82 15.07
N LEU A 2 9.60 17.15 14.51
CA LEU A 2 9.39 17.09 13.05
C LEU A 2 9.09 18.46 12.39
N ARG A 3 8.40 19.37 13.09
CA ARG A 3 8.22 20.79 12.68
C ARG A 3 9.55 21.55 12.49
N PHE A 4 10.57 21.26 13.32
CA PHE A 4 11.87 21.94 13.25
C PHE A 4 12.79 21.36 12.17
N LEU A 5 12.68 20.06 11.88
CA LEU A 5 13.48 19.40 10.83
C LEU A 5 13.08 19.86 9.42
N VAL A 6 11.82 20.24 9.21
CA VAL A 6 11.29 20.72 7.92
C VAL A 6 11.60 22.22 7.71
N LEU A 7 11.58 23.02 8.78
CA LEU A 7 12.03 24.43 8.72
C LEU A 7 13.52 24.53 8.35
N ALA A 8 14.32 23.50 8.67
CA ALA A 8 15.73 23.42 8.25
C ALA A 8 15.92 23.03 6.76
N LEU A 9 14.92 22.42 6.12
CA LEU A 9 14.99 21.97 4.72
C LEU A 9 14.44 23.00 3.72
N PHE A 10 13.61 23.96 4.18
CA PHE A 10 13.00 24.98 3.31
C PHE A 10 13.02 26.37 3.96
N PRO A 11 14.20 27.01 4.10
CA PRO A 11 14.34 28.32 4.75
C PRO A 11 13.64 29.47 3.99
N HIS A 12 13.21 29.28 2.74
CA HIS A 12 12.51 30.29 1.94
C HIS A 12 10.99 30.40 2.20
N PHE A 13 10.43 29.58 3.10
CA PHE A 13 9.03 29.70 3.54
C PHE A 13 8.87 30.38 4.91
N ALA A 14 9.94 30.98 5.45
CA ALA A 14 9.85 31.90 6.57
C ALA A 14 9.21 33.22 6.10
N LEU A 15 8.00 33.47 6.58
CA LEU A 15 7.17 34.68 6.53
C LEU A 15 7.82 35.97 5.96
N PRO A 16 7.17 36.68 5.01
CA PRO A 16 7.27 38.13 4.96
C PRO A 16 6.67 38.69 6.26
N THR A 17 7.47 39.46 7.00
CA THR A 17 7.00 40.32 8.08
C THR A 17 5.84 41.18 7.57
N ALA A 18 4.69 41.11 8.25
CA ALA A 18 3.56 41.98 7.97
C ALA A 18 4.00 43.45 8.08
N SER A 19 4.08 44.15 6.95
CA SER A 19 4.11 45.60 6.93
C SER A 19 2.67 46.10 6.97
N SER A 20 2.32 46.77 8.06
CA SER A 20 1.07 47.49 8.23
C SER A 20 0.96 48.68 7.28
N SER A 21 -0.09 48.75 6.48
CA SER A 21 -0.89 49.99 6.30
C SER A 21 -2.07 49.78 5.35
N ASP A 22 -3.24 50.21 5.83
CA ASP A 22 -4.44 50.65 5.12
C ASP A 22 -5.44 49.63 4.55
N VAL A 23 -6.30 49.11 5.43
CA VAL A 23 -7.72 48.92 5.08
C VAL A 23 -8.60 49.43 6.23
N ARG A 24 -9.39 50.46 5.92
CA ARG A 24 -10.31 51.15 6.80
C ARG A 24 -11.49 50.21 7.12
N ALA A 25 -11.56 49.75 8.37
CA ALA A 25 -12.57 48.81 8.86
C ALA A 25 -13.91 49.49 9.14
N THR A 26 -14.98 49.06 8.47
CA THR A 26 -16.36 49.15 8.99
C THR A 26 -16.61 47.93 9.86
N GLY A 27 -17.07 48.15 11.10
CA GLY A 27 -17.04 47.23 12.24
C GLY A 27 -17.93 45.96 12.20
N GLY A 28 -18.13 45.34 11.03
CA GLY A 28 -18.76 44.02 10.88
C GLY A 28 -17.77 42.85 10.71
N ASP A 29 -16.50 43.12 10.34
CA ASP A 29 -15.57 42.10 9.81
C ASP A 29 -14.46 41.64 10.77
N MET A 30 -14.45 42.09 12.03
CA MET A 30 -13.38 41.70 12.97
C MET A 30 -13.41 40.21 13.36
N ASN A 31 -14.57 39.55 13.30
CA ASN A 31 -14.67 38.11 13.56
C ASN A 31 -14.32 37.23 12.35
N ALA A 32 -14.45 37.75 11.12
CA ALA A 32 -14.08 37.04 9.90
C ALA A 32 -12.55 37.00 9.70
N CYS A 33 -11.83 37.97 10.25
CA CYS A 33 -10.36 38.05 10.17
C CYS A 33 -9.64 37.02 11.07
N ASN A 34 -10.32 36.48 12.09
CA ASN A 34 -9.70 35.57 13.09
C ASN A 34 -9.85 34.07 12.78
N ASN A 35 -10.73 33.66 11.88
CA ASN A 35 -10.98 32.25 11.54
C ASN A 35 -10.46 31.89 10.14
N GLN A 36 -9.18 32.16 9.90
CA GLN A 36 -8.51 31.79 8.65
C GLN A 36 -7.46 30.71 8.89
N ARG A 37 -7.55 29.62 8.12
CA ARG A 37 -6.50 28.60 8.08
C ARG A 37 -5.41 29.04 7.11
N SER A 38 -4.15 28.79 7.45
CA SER A 38 -3.03 29.08 6.55
C SER A 38 -2.85 28.03 5.46
N LEU A 39 -2.18 28.40 4.34
CA LEU A 39 -1.77 27.45 3.30
C LEU A 39 -0.96 26.28 3.88
N PHE A 40 -0.05 26.58 4.82
CA PHE A 40 0.72 25.57 5.53
C PHE A 40 -0.18 24.56 6.27
N SER A 41 -1.26 25.03 6.90
CA SER A 41 -2.22 24.16 7.58
C SER A 41 -2.93 23.21 6.60
N ILE A 42 -3.32 23.71 5.42
CA ILE A 42 -3.93 22.91 4.36
C ILE A 42 -2.97 21.81 3.89
N VAL A 43 -1.76 22.20 3.51
CA VAL A 43 -0.73 21.27 3.01
C VAL A 43 -0.35 20.25 4.07
N TRP A 44 -0.15 20.69 5.32
CA TRP A 44 0.20 19.81 6.43
C TRP A 44 -0.93 18.83 6.76
N GLY A 45 -2.18 19.30 6.78
CA GLY A 45 -3.35 18.45 6.97
C GLY A 45 -3.42 17.36 5.90
N CYS A 46 -3.26 17.72 4.63
CA CYS A 46 -3.24 16.76 3.53
C CYS A 46 -2.08 15.76 3.65
N PHE A 47 -0.86 16.24 3.87
CA PHE A 47 0.34 15.41 3.99
C PHE A 47 0.22 14.42 5.16
N THR A 48 -0.15 14.89 6.34
CA THR A 48 -0.30 14.04 7.53
C THR A 48 -1.39 13.00 7.36
N THR A 49 -2.52 13.34 6.73
CA THR A 49 -3.59 12.39 6.44
C THR A 49 -3.14 11.33 5.42
N ILE A 50 -2.55 11.74 4.29
CA ILE A 50 -2.02 10.78 3.29
C ILE A 50 -0.99 9.86 3.94
N PHE A 51 -0.04 10.43 4.69
CA PHE A 51 1.00 9.65 5.37
C PHE A 51 0.40 8.68 6.39
N ALA A 52 -0.51 9.14 7.26
CA ALA A 52 -1.15 8.32 8.28
C ALA A 52 -1.95 7.18 7.66
N CYS A 53 -2.78 7.47 6.65
CA CYS A 53 -3.58 6.48 5.93
C CYS A 53 -2.70 5.41 5.29
N ILE A 54 -1.67 5.80 4.53
CA ILE A 54 -0.81 4.84 3.84
C ILE A 54 0.03 4.03 4.85
N TRP A 55 0.61 4.69 5.85
CA TRP A 55 1.50 4.05 6.81
C TRP A 55 0.77 3.03 7.68
N VAL A 56 -0.48 3.29 8.04
CA VAL A 56 -1.29 2.39 8.87
C VAL A 56 -1.98 1.30 8.06
N SER A 57 -2.44 1.61 6.85
CA SER A 57 -3.14 0.63 6.01
C SER A 57 -2.20 -0.41 5.40
N ALA A 58 -0.92 -0.09 5.17
CA ALA A 58 0.02 -1.05 4.56
C ALA A 58 0.45 -2.13 5.57
N HIS A 59 -0.08 -3.35 5.42
CA HIS A 59 0.31 -4.50 6.23
C HIS A 59 1.43 -5.29 5.53
N PRO A 60 2.72 -5.09 5.88
CA PRO A 60 3.83 -5.83 5.25
C PRO A 60 3.77 -7.32 5.58
N ASN A 61 4.30 -8.15 4.67
CA ASN A 61 4.55 -9.56 4.96
C ASN A 61 5.69 -9.75 5.97
N VAL A 62 5.87 -10.95 6.52
CA VAL A 62 6.95 -11.22 7.49
C VAL A 62 8.31 -10.92 6.84
N PRO A 63 9.24 -10.20 7.52
CA PRO A 63 10.55 -9.91 6.96
C PRO A 63 11.45 -11.14 6.94
N PRO A 64 12.47 -11.17 6.05
CA PRO A 64 13.54 -12.14 6.16
C PRO A 64 14.25 -12.01 7.52
N PRO A 65 14.87 -13.09 8.01
CA PRO A 65 15.74 -13.04 9.17
C PRO A 65 16.76 -11.91 9.02
N VAL A 66 17.07 -11.25 10.13
CA VAL A 66 18.16 -10.26 10.16
C VAL A 66 19.45 -10.93 9.70
N PRO A 67 20.24 -10.30 8.80
CA PRO A 67 21.53 -10.84 8.38
C PRO A 67 22.37 -11.22 9.60
N ARG A 68 23.07 -12.36 9.54
CA ARG A 68 23.92 -12.76 10.67
C ARG A 68 25.01 -11.71 10.90
N PRO A 69 25.33 -11.37 12.16
CA PRO A 69 26.43 -10.47 12.44
C PRO A 69 27.74 -11.05 11.88
N PRO A 70 28.70 -10.20 11.47
CA PRO A 70 30.01 -10.66 11.06
C PRO A 70 30.68 -11.50 12.16
N LYS A 71 31.63 -12.38 11.79
CA LYS A 71 32.49 -13.06 12.78
C LYS A 71 33.22 -12.00 13.62
N LYS A 72 33.57 -12.34 14.87
CA LYS A 72 34.24 -11.42 15.81
C LYS A 72 35.54 -10.82 15.26
N ASP A 73 36.20 -11.59 14.41
CA ASP A 73 37.48 -11.34 13.74
C ASP A 73 37.32 -10.58 12.39
N ALA A 74 36.08 -10.24 12.00
CA ALA A 74 35.81 -9.41 10.84
C ALA A 74 36.19 -7.94 11.09
N THR A 75 36.48 -7.21 10.01
CA THR A 75 36.89 -5.80 10.08
C THR A 75 35.82 -4.90 10.71
N VAL A 76 36.25 -3.78 11.31
CA VAL A 76 35.34 -2.76 11.87
C VAL A 76 34.38 -2.23 10.79
N ILE A 77 34.84 -2.12 9.54
CA ILE A 77 34.02 -1.73 8.40
C ILE A 77 32.89 -2.74 8.15
N ALA A 78 33.14 -4.04 8.30
CA ALA A 78 32.11 -5.08 8.15
C ALA A 78 31.02 -4.96 9.23
N HIS A 79 31.41 -4.69 10.48
CA HIS A 79 30.48 -4.47 11.59
C HIS A 79 29.65 -3.19 11.41
N LEU A 80 30.28 -2.08 11.01
CA LEU A 80 29.59 -0.83 10.71
C LEU A 80 28.62 -1.00 9.53
N LYS A 81 29.05 -1.66 8.46
CA LYS A 81 28.20 -1.97 7.31
C LYS A 81 27.01 -2.84 7.70
N TRP A 82 27.22 -3.86 8.54
CA TRP A 82 26.14 -4.70 9.06
C TRP A 82 25.13 -3.89 9.89
N TYR A 83 25.60 -3.07 10.84
CA TYR A 83 24.75 -2.23 11.67
C TYR A 83 23.93 -1.22 10.83
N LEU A 84 24.55 -0.60 9.82
CA LEU A 84 23.84 0.31 8.90
C LEU A 84 22.81 -0.43 8.03
N ILE A 85 23.10 -1.64 7.57
CA ILE A 85 22.14 -2.45 6.82
C ILE A 85 20.96 -2.85 7.70
N ASP A 86 21.23 -3.40 8.89
CA ASP A 86 20.21 -3.84 9.84
C ASP A 86 19.28 -2.70 10.28
N SER A 87 19.86 -1.56 10.69
CA SER A 87 19.09 -0.38 11.10
C SER A 87 18.23 0.23 9.99
N THR A 88 18.61 0.07 8.72
CA THR A 88 17.91 0.70 7.59
C THR A 88 16.96 -0.24 6.84
N ILE A 89 17.07 -1.57 7.00
CA ILE A 89 16.33 -2.54 6.19
C ILE A 89 14.81 -2.43 6.39
N GLY A 90 14.36 -2.30 7.64
CA GLY A 90 12.94 -2.19 7.99
C GLY A 90 12.31 -0.91 7.42
N VAL A 91 12.97 0.23 7.63
CA VAL A 91 12.52 1.54 7.13
C VAL A 91 12.50 1.55 5.61
N ARG A 92 13.53 1.04 4.94
CA ARG A 92 13.58 0.97 3.47
C ARG A 92 12.44 0.14 2.89
N ARG A 93 12.10 -0.99 3.52
CA ARG A 93 10.98 -1.83 3.09
C ARG A 93 9.64 -1.11 3.24
N ARG A 94 9.42 -0.44 4.37
CA ARG A 94 8.20 0.36 4.59
C ARG A 94 8.12 1.55 3.64
N LEU A 95 9.21 2.27 3.41
CA LEU A 95 9.24 3.37 2.44
C LEU A 95 8.93 2.89 1.03
N LYS A 96 9.46 1.73 0.60
CA LYS A 96 9.10 1.13 -0.69
C LYS A 96 7.60 0.85 -0.78
N LEU A 97 6.99 0.29 0.27
CA LEU A 97 5.55 0.05 0.33
C LEU A 97 4.74 1.34 0.24
N VAL A 98 5.11 2.35 1.01
CA VAL A 98 4.46 3.67 1.01
C VAL A 98 4.56 4.33 -0.36
N LEU A 99 5.71 4.26 -1.03
CA LEU A 99 5.90 4.80 -2.38
C LEU A 99 5.02 4.10 -3.41
N VAL A 100 4.92 2.77 -3.35
CA VAL A 100 4.03 2.01 -4.25
C VAL A 100 2.57 2.35 -3.97
N ALA A 101 2.17 2.42 -2.69
CA ALA A 101 0.82 2.81 -2.29
C ALA A 101 0.47 4.25 -2.68
N PHE A 102 1.45 5.14 -2.73
CA PHE A 102 1.25 6.52 -3.16
C PHE A 102 1.07 6.64 -4.68
N ILE A 103 1.87 5.92 -5.47
CA ILE A 103 1.82 5.98 -6.94
C ILE A 103 0.68 5.12 -7.52
N ALA A 104 0.46 3.94 -6.95
CA ALA A 104 -0.47 2.93 -7.46
C ALA A 104 -1.28 2.28 -6.31
N PRO A 105 -2.13 3.05 -5.59
CA PRO A 105 -2.87 2.56 -4.43
C PRO A 105 -3.81 1.38 -4.76
N GLU A 106 -4.39 1.35 -5.95
CA GLU A 106 -5.21 0.25 -6.48
C GLU A 106 -4.45 -1.07 -6.62
N LEU A 107 -3.14 -1.04 -6.91
CA LEU A 107 -2.33 -2.26 -6.95
C LEU A 107 -2.16 -2.83 -5.53
N ILE A 108 -1.99 -1.96 -4.53
CA ILE A 108 -1.92 -2.37 -3.12
C ILE A 108 -3.24 -2.97 -2.66
N VAL A 109 -4.36 -2.38 -3.08
CA VAL A 109 -5.69 -2.90 -2.74
C VAL A 109 -6.01 -4.19 -3.48
N GLY A 110 -5.66 -4.31 -4.75
CA GLY A 110 -5.76 -5.56 -5.51
C GLY A 110 -4.96 -6.67 -4.85
N PHE A 111 -3.74 -6.35 -4.41
CA PHE A 111 -2.91 -7.25 -3.62
C PHE A 111 -3.56 -7.65 -2.29
N ALA A 112 -4.14 -6.69 -1.56
CA ALA A 112 -4.90 -6.99 -0.35
C ALA A 112 -6.08 -7.94 -0.62
N GLY A 113 -6.77 -7.75 -1.76
CA GLY A 113 -7.82 -8.63 -2.25
C GLY A 113 -7.32 -10.05 -2.51
N ARG A 114 -6.19 -10.21 -3.21
CA ARG A 114 -5.56 -11.53 -3.43
C ARG A 114 -5.21 -12.23 -2.14
N GLN A 115 -4.65 -11.49 -1.18
CA GLN A 115 -4.30 -12.07 0.11
C GLN A 115 -5.55 -12.50 0.90
N LEU A 116 -6.65 -11.75 0.80
CA LEU A 116 -7.93 -12.13 1.40
C LEU A 116 -8.51 -13.38 0.74
N GLU A 117 -8.52 -13.47 -0.59
CA GLU A 117 -8.97 -14.66 -1.33
C GLU A 117 -8.17 -15.90 -0.90
N THR A 118 -6.84 -15.76 -0.85
CA THR A 118 -5.93 -16.84 -0.44
C THR A 118 -6.16 -17.25 1.01
N ALA A 119 -6.34 -16.29 1.92
CA ALA A 119 -6.63 -16.55 3.32
C ALA A 119 -7.97 -17.27 3.49
N TRP A 120 -8.98 -16.88 2.71
CA TRP A 120 -10.29 -17.54 2.66
C TRP A 120 -10.19 -18.98 2.18
N TYR A 121 -9.39 -19.24 1.15
CA TYR A 121 -9.14 -20.59 0.66
C TYR A 121 -8.57 -21.49 1.77
N PHE A 122 -7.47 -21.09 2.42
CA PHE A 122 -6.89 -21.87 3.52
C PHE A 122 -7.84 -22.03 4.71
N SER A 123 -8.58 -20.97 5.03
CA SER A 123 -9.58 -21.01 6.11
C SER A 123 -10.65 -22.06 5.85
N ARG A 124 -11.18 -22.11 4.61
CA ARG A 124 -12.25 -23.05 4.24
C ARG A 124 -11.74 -24.47 4.03
N GLU A 125 -10.62 -24.63 3.34
CA GLU A 125 -10.06 -25.94 2.99
C GLU A 125 -9.60 -26.70 4.24
N PHE A 126 -8.96 -26.02 5.18
CA PHE A 126 -8.34 -26.64 6.34
C PHE A 126 -9.08 -26.39 7.66
N ASN A 127 -10.25 -25.77 7.60
CA ASN A 127 -11.05 -25.34 8.77
C ASN A 127 -10.21 -24.54 9.77
N LEU A 128 -9.48 -23.54 9.26
CA LEU A 128 -8.64 -22.62 10.04
C LEU A 128 -9.34 -21.25 10.13
N SER A 129 -8.94 -20.40 11.10
CA SER A 129 -9.46 -19.03 11.12
C SER A 129 -8.87 -18.18 9.99
N LEU A 130 -9.56 -17.11 9.59
CA LEU A 130 -9.08 -16.23 8.52
C LEU A 130 -7.70 -15.62 8.85
N THR A 131 -7.43 -15.39 10.14
CA THR A 131 -6.13 -14.92 10.65
C THR A 131 -5.02 -15.93 10.35
N HIS A 132 -5.26 -17.23 10.51
CA HIS A 132 -4.30 -18.27 10.11
C HIS A 132 -4.04 -18.26 8.60
N GLY A 133 -5.09 -18.13 7.79
CA GLY A 133 -4.95 -18.05 6.33
C GLY A 133 -4.11 -16.84 5.90
N PHE A 134 -4.33 -15.67 6.53
CA PHE A 134 -3.49 -14.49 6.30
C PHE A 134 -2.05 -14.71 6.76
N PHE A 135 -1.87 -15.35 7.93
CA PHE A 135 -0.56 -15.63 8.50
C PHE A 135 0.25 -16.60 7.63
N ILE A 136 -0.37 -17.63 7.06
CA ILE A 136 0.23 -18.51 6.04
C ILE A 136 0.65 -17.69 4.82
N SER A 137 -0.28 -16.93 4.22
CA SER A 137 -0.03 -16.17 2.99
C SER A 137 1.11 -15.14 3.11
N MET A 138 1.31 -14.58 4.30
CA MET A 138 2.38 -13.61 4.59
C MET A 138 3.72 -14.24 5.01
N GLY A 139 3.84 -15.58 5.01
CA GLY A 139 5.06 -16.29 5.43
C GLY A 139 5.25 -16.35 6.94
N GLY A 140 4.16 -16.38 7.70
CA GLY A 140 4.16 -16.39 9.16
C GLY A 140 4.54 -17.74 9.78
N PHE A 141 4.37 -18.84 9.07
CA PHE A 141 4.84 -20.16 9.50
C PHE A 141 6.08 -20.54 8.71
N VAL A 142 7.08 -21.10 9.41
CA VAL A 142 8.27 -21.67 8.79
C VAL A 142 8.52 -23.08 9.32
N ASP A 143 9.15 -23.91 8.50
CA ASP A 143 9.63 -25.22 8.93
C ASP A 143 10.84 -25.12 9.87
N SER A 144 11.35 -26.27 10.32
CA SER A 144 12.53 -26.33 11.20
C SER A 144 13.81 -25.75 10.58
N GLU A 145 13.88 -25.70 9.24
CA GLU A 145 14.99 -25.14 8.46
C GLU A 145 14.81 -23.63 8.17
N LYS A 146 13.70 -23.05 8.63
CA LYS A 146 13.28 -21.64 8.43
C LYS A 146 12.78 -21.31 7.02
N HIS A 147 12.34 -22.30 6.26
CA HIS A 147 11.67 -22.06 4.98
C HIS A 147 10.18 -21.75 5.19
N PRO A 148 9.62 -20.76 4.48
CA PRO A 148 8.22 -20.37 4.64
C PRO A 148 7.28 -21.46 4.14
N ILE A 149 6.30 -21.79 4.98
CA ILE A 149 5.21 -22.72 4.67
C ILE A 149 4.08 -21.93 4.02
N VAL A 150 4.01 -21.99 2.68
CA VAL A 150 3.07 -21.19 1.88
C VAL A 150 2.29 -22.00 0.85
N ASP A 151 2.72 -23.22 0.53
CA ASP A 151 2.03 -24.08 -0.43
C ASP A 151 0.99 -24.97 0.27
N THR A 152 -0.08 -25.33 -0.45
CA THR A 152 -1.17 -26.20 0.05
C THR A 152 -0.63 -27.52 0.57
N ILE A 153 0.34 -28.14 -0.11
CA ILE A 153 0.91 -29.43 0.31
C ILE A 153 1.71 -29.25 1.62
N GLN A 154 2.51 -28.18 1.72
CA GLN A 154 3.29 -27.89 2.92
C GLN A 154 2.39 -27.60 4.13
N VAL A 155 1.30 -26.84 3.91
CA VAL A 155 0.29 -26.54 4.94
C VAL A 155 -0.40 -27.84 5.38
N MET A 156 -0.78 -28.70 4.43
CA MET A 156 -1.40 -29.99 4.74
C MET A 156 -0.50 -30.87 5.62
N ARG A 157 0.81 -30.93 5.32
CA ARG A 157 1.78 -31.71 6.12
C ARG A 157 1.93 -31.18 7.54
N HIS A 158 1.92 -29.86 7.73
CA HIS A 158 2.10 -29.23 9.04
C HIS A 158 0.79 -28.85 9.74
N LEU A 159 -0.36 -29.31 9.21
CA LEU A 159 -1.69 -28.84 9.62
C LEU A 159 -1.97 -29.06 11.11
N TYR A 160 -1.50 -30.18 11.66
CA TYR A 160 -1.64 -30.48 13.09
C TYR A 160 -1.00 -29.39 13.96
N HIS A 161 0.25 -29.01 13.67
CA HIS A 161 0.96 -27.98 14.41
C HIS A 161 0.39 -26.58 14.16
N ILE A 162 -0.01 -26.27 12.92
CA ILE A 162 -0.66 -24.99 12.59
C ILE A 162 -1.94 -24.80 13.41
N ARG A 163 -2.74 -25.86 13.57
CA ARG A 163 -4.00 -25.81 14.33
C ARG A 163 -3.80 -25.66 15.83
N GLN A 164 -2.65 -26.06 16.37
CA GLN A 164 -2.33 -25.88 17.79
C GLN A 164 -2.01 -24.42 18.14
N VAL A 165 -1.58 -23.63 17.17
CA VAL A 165 -1.30 -22.21 17.38
C VAL A 165 -2.63 -21.48 17.54
N SER A 166 -2.80 -20.73 18.62
CA SER A 166 -4.03 -19.97 18.82
C SER A 166 -4.01 -18.69 17.97
N GLU A 167 -5.20 -18.20 17.59
CA GLU A 167 -5.33 -16.90 16.92
C GLU A 167 -4.79 -15.75 17.78
N GLN A 168 -4.90 -15.87 19.11
CA GLN A 168 -4.35 -14.91 20.05
C GLN A 168 -2.82 -14.88 20.02
N ASP A 169 -2.16 -16.04 19.91
CA ASP A 169 -0.69 -16.11 19.80
C ASP A 169 -0.17 -15.43 18.53
N ILE A 170 -0.94 -15.53 17.45
CA ILE A 170 -0.64 -14.84 16.19
C ILE A 170 -0.80 -13.32 16.38
N PHE A 171 -1.90 -12.86 16.98
CA PHE A 171 -2.15 -11.43 17.20
C PHE A 171 -1.19 -10.80 18.20
N ASN A 172 -0.76 -11.53 19.23
CA ASN A 172 0.23 -11.06 20.21
C ASN A 172 1.58 -10.72 19.57
N ARG A 173 1.87 -11.24 18.37
CA ARG A 173 3.09 -10.92 17.60
C ARG A 173 2.96 -9.67 16.74
N SER A 174 1.75 -9.13 16.59
CA SER A 174 1.53 -7.92 15.81
C SER A 174 2.01 -6.70 16.59
N GLN A 175 3.04 -6.01 16.08
CA GLN A 175 3.64 -4.84 16.74
C GLN A 175 2.95 -3.51 16.40
N GLY A 176 1.95 -3.55 15.52
CA GLY A 176 1.14 -2.39 15.19
C GLY A 176 0.11 -2.11 16.27
N ASP A 177 0.55 -1.50 17.37
CA ASP A 177 -0.24 -1.03 18.50
C ASP A 177 -1.60 -0.48 18.03
N ALA A 178 -2.69 -1.02 18.58
CA ALA A 178 -4.05 -0.51 18.36
C ALA A 178 -4.13 1.02 18.49
N PHE A 179 -3.26 1.61 19.31
CA PHE A 179 -3.08 3.05 19.47
C PHE A 179 -2.69 3.80 18.19
N SER A 180 -1.66 3.35 17.46
CA SER A 180 -1.23 4.00 16.21
C SER A 180 -2.32 3.89 15.13
N LYS A 181 -3.04 2.76 15.09
CA LYS A 181 -4.20 2.58 14.21
C LYS A 181 -5.33 3.54 14.58
N GLY A 182 -5.64 3.67 15.87
CA GLY A 182 -6.67 4.56 16.38
C GLY A 182 -6.41 6.03 16.01
N ILE A 183 -5.18 6.51 16.18
CA ILE A 183 -4.80 7.88 15.81
C ILE A 183 -4.98 8.12 14.31
N ALA A 184 -4.50 7.22 13.46
CA ALA A 184 -4.63 7.39 12.01
C ALA A 184 -6.08 7.36 11.55
N LEU A 185 -6.92 6.50 12.14
CA LEU A 185 -8.36 6.46 11.87
C LEU A 185 -9.04 7.77 12.28
N LEU A 186 -8.72 8.30 13.46
CA LEU A 186 -9.23 9.59 13.93
C LEU A 186 -8.79 10.72 13.00
N GLN A 187 -7.52 10.75 12.58
CA GLN A 187 -6.99 11.74 11.64
C GLN A 187 -7.73 11.68 10.30
N ALA A 188 -7.91 10.49 9.73
CA ALA A 188 -8.59 10.28 8.46
C ALA A 188 -10.07 10.66 8.55
N LEU A 189 -10.76 10.22 9.60
CA LEU A 189 -12.16 10.54 9.84
C LEU A 189 -12.36 12.04 10.01
N TRP A 190 -11.51 12.69 10.81
CA TRP A 190 -11.55 14.13 11.01
C TRP A 190 -11.34 14.90 9.70
N PHE A 191 -10.39 14.47 8.86
CA PHE A 191 -10.15 15.07 7.56
C PHE A 191 -11.35 14.94 6.62
N VAL A 192 -12.00 13.75 6.60
CA VAL A 192 -13.22 13.52 5.81
C VAL A 192 -14.37 14.40 6.31
N LEU A 193 -14.58 14.48 7.63
CA LEU A 193 -15.60 15.34 8.24
C LEU A 193 -15.36 16.82 7.92
N GLN A 194 -14.11 17.28 8.00
CA GLN A 194 -13.74 18.63 7.57
C GLN A 194 -14.10 18.85 6.09
N GLY A 195 -13.76 17.92 5.21
CA GLY A 195 -14.09 18.03 3.78
C GLY A 195 -15.60 18.11 3.51
N LEU A 196 -16.39 17.26 4.18
CA LEU A 196 -17.85 17.26 4.06
C LEU A 196 -18.48 18.55 4.59
N ALA A 197 -18.00 19.06 5.73
CA ALA A 197 -18.47 20.31 6.30
C ALA A 197 -18.16 21.50 5.38
N ARG A 198 -16.98 21.52 4.74
CA ARG A 198 -16.64 22.54 3.73
C ARG A 198 -17.59 22.50 2.54
N LEU A 199 -17.90 21.31 2.01
CA LEU A 199 -18.86 21.16 0.92
C LEU A 199 -20.25 21.69 1.29
N GLN A 200 -20.74 21.37 2.49
CA GLN A 200 -22.03 21.83 2.97
C GLN A 200 -22.09 23.35 3.23
N GLN A 201 -20.97 23.96 3.62
CA GLN A 201 -20.87 25.41 3.81
C GLN A 201 -20.52 26.16 2.52
N HIS A 202 -20.51 25.48 1.36
CA HIS A 202 -20.10 26.04 0.07
C HIS A 202 -18.68 26.64 0.09
N LEU A 203 -17.82 26.12 0.95
CA LEU A 203 -16.40 26.49 1.00
C LEU A 203 -15.62 25.66 -0.03
N THR A 204 -14.65 26.31 -0.68
CA THR A 204 -13.83 25.64 -1.68
C THR A 204 -12.92 24.61 -1.04
N LEU A 205 -12.95 23.39 -1.57
CA LEU A 205 -11.93 22.36 -1.36
C LEU A 205 -10.82 22.57 -2.37
N THR A 206 -9.59 22.60 -1.89
CA THR A 206 -8.42 22.62 -2.77
C THR A 206 -8.29 21.28 -3.50
N GLU A 207 -7.67 21.29 -4.68
CA GLU A 207 -7.39 20.06 -5.44
C GLU A 207 -6.59 19.05 -4.62
N LEU A 208 -5.69 19.53 -3.74
CA LEU A 208 -4.91 18.68 -2.84
C LEU A 208 -5.78 18.00 -1.78
N GLU A 209 -6.79 18.69 -1.25
CA GLU A 209 -7.74 18.10 -0.32
C GLU A 209 -8.62 17.05 -1.01
N VAL A 210 -9.05 17.30 -2.25
CA VAL A 210 -9.80 16.32 -3.07
C VAL A 210 -8.95 15.07 -3.32
N ALA A 211 -7.70 15.23 -3.74
CA ALA A 211 -6.77 14.11 -3.93
C ALA A 211 -6.56 13.33 -2.61
N THR A 212 -6.45 14.04 -1.49
CA THR A 212 -6.31 13.43 -0.16
C THR A 212 -7.53 12.61 0.23
N LEU A 213 -8.76 13.09 -0.05
CA LEU A 213 -9.98 12.31 0.17
C LEU A 213 -9.99 11.03 -0.68
N GLY A 214 -9.48 11.10 -1.92
CA GLY A 214 -9.30 9.94 -2.79
C GLY A 214 -8.33 8.91 -2.17
N PHE A 215 -7.17 9.36 -1.69
CA PHE A 215 -6.23 8.49 -0.97
C PHE A 215 -6.84 7.91 0.31
N ALA A 216 -7.57 8.69 1.09
CA ALA A 216 -8.22 8.22 2.30
C ALA A 216 -9.25 7.12 1.98
N ALA A 217 -10.10 7.31 0.97
CA ALA A 217 -11.09 6.32 0.54
C ALA A 217 -10.46 4.99 0.11
N VAL A 218 -9.42 5.05 -0.74
CA VAL A 218 -8.75 3.83 -1.22
C VAL A 218 -8.00 3.10 -0.11
N ASN A 219 -7.30 3.82 0.76
CA ASN A 219 -6.57 3.22 1.88
C ASN A 219 -7.52 2.65 2.94
N ALA A 220 -8.70 3.24 3.14
CA ALA A 220 -9.75 2.68 4.00
C ALA A 220 -10.26 1.34 3.44
N PHE A 221 -10.47 1.26 2.12
CA PHE A 221 -10.88 0.01 1.48
C PHE A 221 -9.80 -1.08 1.58
N GLY A 222 -8.53 -0.75 1.31
CA GLY A 222 -7.42 -1.70 1.48
C GLY A 222 -7.30 -2.21 2.91
N TRP A 223 -7.52 -1.33 3.89
CA TRP A 223 -7.54 -1.70 5.30
C TRP A 223 -8.68 -2.64 5.67
N LEU A 224 -9.89 -2.45 5.11
CA LEU A 224 -11.02 -3.37 5.32
C LEU A 224 -10.69 -4.79 4.83
N LEU A 225 -10.02 -4.91 3.68
CA LEU A 225 -9.58 -6.21 3.15
C LEU A 225 -8.56 -6.90 4.07
N TRP A 226 -7.72 -6.12 4.76
CA TRP A 226 -6.69 -6.62 5.68
C TRP A 226 -7.10 -6.62 7.15
N TRP A 227 -8.38 -6.47 7.46
CA TRP A 227 -8.86 -6.37 8.84
C TRP A 227 -8.39 -7.53 9.74
N LYS A 228 -8.34 -8.75 9.20
CA LYS A 228 -7.87 -9.96 9.91
C LYS A 228 -6.39 -10.29 9.69
N LYS A 229 -5.65 -9.48 8.91
CA LYS A 229 -4.22 -9.69 8.67
C LYS A 229 -3.40 -9.09 9.83
N PRO A 230 -2.56 -9.87 10.53
CA PRO A 230 -1.66 -9.35 11.56
C PRO A 230 -0.74 -8.24 11.02
N LEU A 231 -0.56 -7.15 11.79
CA LEU A 231 0.26 -6.01 11.38
C LEU A 231 1.67 -6.08 11.99
N ASP A 232 2.69 -5.89 11.15
CA ASP A 232 4.10 -5.76 11.56
C ASP A 232 4.65 -6.94 12.38
N VAL A 233 4.38 -8.15 11.92
CA VAL A 233 4.97 -9.37 12.49
C VAL A 233 6.47 -9.39 12.19
N ARG A 234 7.31 -9.32 13.22
CA ARG A 234 8.77 -9.28 13.07
C ARG A 234 9.44 -10.64 12.89
N ALA A 235 8.81 -11.71 13.40
CA ALA A 235 9.37 -13.04 13.36
C ALA A 235 8.28 -14.09 13.11
N PRO A 236 8.53 -15.08 12.22
CA PRO A 236 7.62 -16.18 11.99
C PRO A 236 7.56 -17.15 13.18
N ILE A 237 6.59 -18.05 13.16
CA ILE A 237 6.46 -19.19 14.07
C ILE A 237 7.15 -20.38 13.41
N VAL A 238 8.16 -20.91 14.09
CA VAL A 238 8.87 -22.13 13.68
C VAL A 238 8.04 -23.33 14.13
N LEU A 239 7.67 -24.19 13.19
CA LEU A 239 6.96 -25.43 13.48
C LEU A 239 7.95 -26.57 13.77
N PRO A 240 7.60 -27.52 14.65
CA PRO A 240 8.40 -28.71 14.89
C PRO A 240 8.65 -29.51 13.61
N PRO A 241 9.79 -30.24 13.50
CA PRO A 241 10.03 -31.16 12.40
C PRO A 241 8.99 -32.29 12.40
N LEU A 242 8.63 -32.76 11.21
CA LEU A 242 7.71 -33.87 11.03
C LEU A 242 8.41 -35.18 11.42
N GLU A 243 7.67 -36.14 11.99
CA GLU A 243 8.23 -37.44 12.41
C GLU A 243 8.89 -38.22 11.25
N GLU A 244 8.41 -38.03 10.01
CA GLU A 244 9.03 -38.58 8.79
C GLU A 244 10.47 -38.06 8.56
N ASP A 245 10.76 -36.81 8.92
CA ASP A 245 12.11 -36.23 8.78
C ASP A 245 13.03 -36.69 9.91
N VAL A 246 12.49 -36.91 11.12
CA VAL A 246 13.25 -37.40 12.28
C VAL A 246 13.85 -38.80 12.04
N GLY A 247 13.15 -39.65 11.29
CA GLY A 247 13.67 -40.98 10.87
C GLY A 247 14.85 -40.90 9.89
N ILE A 248 14.98 -39.80 9.14
CA ILE A 248 16.11 -39.56 8.23
C ILE A 248 17.31 -38.99 9.00
N TYR A 249 17.08 -38.15 10.01
CA TYR A 249 18.13 -37.56 10.85
C TYR A 249 18.66 -38.47 11.96
N ALA A 250 17.97 -39.58 12.27
CA ALA A 250 18.49 -40.64 13.14
C ALA A 250 19.54 -41.52 12.43
N GLY A 251 19.67 -41.40 11.10
CA GLY A 251 20.69 -42.08 10.29
C GLY A 251 21.82 -41.14 9.86
N ASP A 252 22.96 -41.26 10.55
CA ASP A 252 24.28 -40.70 10.18
C ASP A 252 24.42 -39.14 10.17
N PRO A 253 25.11 -38.53 11.15
CA PRO A 253 25.36 -37.08 11.21
C PRO A 253 26.25 -36.52 10.08
N GLY A 254 26.75 -37.36 9.17
CA GLY A 254 27.77 -37.00 8.19
C GLY A 254 27.29 -36.64 6.79
N ARG A 255 26.02 -36.88 6.43
CA ARG A 255 25.56 -36.68 5.04
C ARG A 255 24.77 -35.38 4.88
N GLY A 256 25.48 -34.26 4.93
CA GLY A 256 24.96 -33.01 4.38
C GLY A 256 24.60 -33.25 2.92
N ARG A 257 23.31 -33.12 2.58
CA ARG A 257 22.86 -33.09 1.19
C ARG A 257 23.46 -31.82 0.59
N GLU A 258 24.51 -31.94 -0.21
CA GLU A 258 25.00 -30.80 -0.97
C GLU A 258 23.85 -30.28 -1.83
N PRO A 259 23.51 -28.97 -1.75
CA PRO A 259 22.44 -28.42 -2.54
C PRO A 259 22.82 -28.55 -4.02
N GLU A 260 21.97 -29.23 -4.79
CA GLU A 260 22.10 -29.34 -6.23
C GLU A 260 21.94 -27.93 -6.83
N ARG A 261 23.07 -27.28 -7.07
CA ARG A 261 23.16 -25.91 -7.56
C ARG A 261 22.82 -25.90 -9.05
N SER A 262 21.53 -25.99 -9.39
CA SER A 262 21.04 -25.76 -10.75
C SER A 262 20.95 -24.26 -11.05
N ASP A 263 22.10 -23.58 -10.97
CA ASP A 263 22.22 -22.20 -11.43
C ASP A 263 22.45 -22.23 -12.96
N THR A 264 21.41 -22.60 -13.72
CA THR A 264 21.40 -22.28 -15.15
C THR A 264 21.23 -20.77 -15.22
N GLY A 265 22.31 -20.06 -15.56
CA GLY A 265 22.39 -18.61 -15.74
C GLY A 265 21.56 -18.06 -16.90
N GLU A 266 20.30 -18.50 -16.99
CA GLU A 266 19.33 -18.03 -17.96
C GLU A 266 18.84 -16.65 -17.50
N LYS A 267 19.07 -15.64 -18.34
CA LYS A 267 18.65 -14.26 -18.06
C LYS A 267 17.13 -14.24 -17.95
N ARG A 268 16.62 -13.94 -16.74
CA ARG A 268 15.18 -13.82 -16.46
C ARG A 268 14.48 -13.02 -17.57
N PRO A 269 13.43 -13.57 -18.21
CA PRO A 269 12.66 -12.84 -19.20
C PRO A 269 12.08 -11.56 -18.59
N LEU A 270 11.94 -10.51 -19.42
CA LEU A 270 11.52 -9.18 -18.96
C LEU A 270 10.17 -9.22 -18.23
N ARG A 271 9.27 -10.13 -18.63
CA ARG A 271 7.97 -10.39 -17.99
C ARG A 271 8.11 -10.83 -16.54
N GLU A 272 9.03 -11.75 -16.24
CA GLU A 272 9.27 -12.24 -14.87
C GLU A 272 9.98 -11.19 -14.00
N ARG A 273 10.86 -10.37 -14.60
CA ARG A 273 11.47 -9.24 -13.88
C ARG A 273 10.44 -8.17 -13.52
N PHE A 274 9.51 -7.91 -14.43
CA PHE A 274 8.39 -6.98 -14.22
C PHE A 274 7.39 -7.55 -13.21
N SER A 275 7.02 -8.82 -13.32
CA SER A 275 6.10 -9.48 -12.38
C SER A 275 6.71 -9.59 -10.97
N ALA A 276 8.01 -9.89 -10.85
CA ALA A 276 8.75 -9.87 -9.59
C ALA A 276 8.86 -8.47 -8.97
N LEU A 277 8.88 -7.39 -9.77
CA LEU A 277 8.84 -6.01 -9.28
C LEU A 277 7.52 -5.70 -8.55
N PHE A 278 6.42 -6.32 -8.99
CA PHE A 278 5.10 -6.24 -8.37
C PHE A 278 4.77 -7.44 -7.45
N GLY A 279 5.76 -8.32 -7.19
CA GLY A 279 5.64 -9.56 -6.42
C GLY A 279 4.66 -10.61 -6.95
N VAL A 280 4.22 -10.48 -8.20
CA VAL A 280 3.62 -11.57 -8.96
C VAL A 280 4.75 -12.50 -9.37
N SER A 281 5.25 -13.28 -8.43
CA SER A 281 6.17 -14.38 -8.72
C SER A 281 5.35 -15.63 -8.97
N ASP A 282 5.46 -16.20 -10.18
CA ASP A 282 5.00 -17.56 -10.50
C ASP A 282 5.85 -18.53 -9.67
N VAL A 283 5.38 -18.86 -8.46
CA VAL A 283 6.18 -19.67 -7.52
C VAL A 283 5.75 -21.12 -7.57
N ARG A 284 5.89 -21.72 -8.75
CA ARG A 284 6.02 -23.19 -8.82
C ARG A 284 7.46 -23.65 -8.56
N ARG A 285 8.43 -22.73 -8.42
CA ARG A 285 9.85 -23.06 -8.22
C ARG A 285 10.46 -22.28 -7.06
N ASP A 286 10.96 -23.03 -6.07
CA ASP A 286 11.99 -22.68 -5.09
C ASP A 286 11.68 -21.78 -3.88
N TYR A 287 10.61 -22.07 -3.11
CA TYR A 287 10.57 -21.63 -1.70
C TYR A 287 11.40 -22.50 -0.74
N HIS A 288 11.92 -23.64 -1.21
CA HIS A 288 12.84 -24.49 -0.45
C HIS A 288 14.15 -23.81 -0.06
N HIS A 289 14.45 -22.62 -0.57
CA HIS A 289 15.68 -21.86 -0.29
C HIS A 289 15.41 -20.40 0.09
N ALA A 290 14.16 -19.97 0.19
CA ALA A 290 13.83 -18.60 0.51
C ALA A 290 13.75 -18.41 2.01
N GLU A 291 14.45 -17.41 2.55
CA GLU A 291 14.41 -17.11 3.99
C GLU A 291 13.14 -16.34 4.40
N ALA A 292 12.46 -15.69 3.43
CA ALA A 292 11.14 -15.11 3.62
C ALA A 292 10.43 -14.86 2.30
N VAL A 293 9.14 -14.63 2.46
CA VAL A 293 8.20 -14.32 1.42
C VAL A 293 8.34 -12.85 0.95
N PRO A 294 8.34 -12.58 -0.37
CA PRO A 294 8.34 -11.21 -0.89
C PRO A 294 7.20 -10.34 -0.34
N THR A 295 7.40 -9.03 -0.34
CA THR A 295 6.44 -8.08 0.24
C THR A 295 5.08 -8.11 -0.45
N PHE A 296 5.06 -8.37 -1.76
CA PHE A 296 3.84 -8.48 -2.57
C PHE A 296 3.50 -9.92 -2.95
N HIS A 297 3.76 -10.87 -2.04
CA HIS A 297 3.43 -12.27 -2.26
C HIS A 297 2.04 -12.66 -1.75
N PHE A 298 1.44 -13.62 -2.44
CA PHE A 298 0.28 -14.40 -2.03
C PHE A 298 0.61 -15.89 -2.21
N ALA A 299 0.26 -16.70 -1.22
CA ALA A 299 0.48 -18.15 -1.25
C ALA A 299 -0.26 -18.81 -2.43
N THR A 300 0.45 -19.64 -3.20
CA THR A 300 -0.09 -20.40 -4.31
C THR A 300 -0.68 -21.71 -3.80
N GLY A 301 -1.98 -21.71 -3.57
CA GLY A 301 -2.79 -22.93 -3.41
C GLY A 301 -3.94 -23.03 -4.41
N SER A 302 -4.12 -22.01 -5.24
CA SER A 302 -5.20 -21.95 -6.24
C SER A 302 -4.63 -21.65 -7.62
N ASP A 303 -4.33 -22.69 -8.37
CA ASP A 303 -4.06 -22.57 -9.81
C ASP A 303 -5.29 -22.04 -10.59
N ASP A 304 -6.44 -21.74 -9.97
CA ASP A 304 -7.69 -21.46 -10.72
C ASP A 304 -8.55 -20.25 -10.33
N HIS A 305 -8.26 -19.44 -9.30
CA HIS A 305 -9.24 -18.44 -8.84
C HIS A 305 -8.68 -17.03 -8.58
N GLU A 306 -8.37 -16.27 -9.64
CA GLU A 306 -8.43 -14.79 -9.62
C GLU A 306 -9.88 -14.28 -9.77
N ARG A 307 -10.80 -14.81 -8.97
CA ARG A 307 -12.23 -14.61 -9.23
C ARG A 307 -12.69 -13.18 -8.97
N TYR A 308 -12.15 -12.52 -7.94
CA TYR A 308 -12.62 -11.20 -7.50
C TYR A 308 -11.53 -10.12 -7.50
N THR A 309 -10.26 -10.47 -7.45
CA THR A 309 -9.15 -9.50 -7.45
C THR A 309 -9.20 -8.43 -8.55
N PRO A 310 -9.37 -8.77 -9.84
CA PRO A 310 -9.33 -7.74 -10.87
C PRO A 310 -10.60 -6.87 -10.82
N SER A 311 -11.72 -7.42 -10.35
CA SER A 311 -12.96 -6.68 -10.06
C SER A 311 -12.82 -5.73 -8.86
N ILE A 312 -12.14 -6.15 -7.79
CA ILE A 312 -11.83 -5.33 -6.61
C ILE A 312 -10.92 -4.16 -7.00
N SER A 313 -9.88 -4.45 -7.78
CA SER A 313 -8.93 -3.44 -8.28
C SER A 313 -9.64 -2.41 -9.16
N LEU A 314 -10.55 -2.86 -10.02
CA LEU A 314 -11.38 -1.99 -10.85
C LEU A 314 -12.30 -1.10 -10.00
N LEU A 315 -13.03 -1.67 -9.04
CA LEU A 315 -13.92 -0.92 -8.16
C LEU A 315 -13.18 0.24 -7.48
N VAL A 316 -11.98 -0.04 -6.97
CA VAL A 316 -11.13 0.95 -6.29
C VAL A 316 -10.60 2.00 -7.25
N ALA A 317 -10.19 1.61 -8.47
CA ALA A 317 -9.79 2.55 -9.51
C ALA A 317 -10.95 3.48 -9.90
N LEU A 318 -12.18 2.95 -10.00
CA LEU A 318 -13.37 3.75 -10.29
C LEU A 318 -13.73 4.70 -9.15
N ILE A 319 -13.63 4.26 -7.88
CA ILE A 319 -13.82 5.14 -6.71
C ILE A 319 -12.80 6.28 -6.74
N PHE A 320 -11.52 5.97 -6.95
CA PHE A 320 -10.46 6.98 -6.98
C PHE A 320 -10.66 7.95 -8.16
N SER A 321 -10.97 7.43 -9.35
CA SER A 321 -11.29 8.24 -10.54
C SER A 321 -12.50 9.13 -10.30
N ALA A 322 -13.57 8.61 -9.70
CA ALA A 322 -14.79 9.37 -9.42
C ALA A 322 -14.53 10.55 -8.47
N VAL A 323 -13.69 10.38 -7.44
CA VAL A 323 -13.33 11.47 -6.53
C VAL A 323 -12.60 12.60 -7.27
N HIS A 324 -11.68 12.27 -8.19
CA HIS A 324 -10.98 13.30 -8.98
C HIS A 324 -11.90 13.96 -10.01
N CYS A 325 -12.81 13.18 -10.62
CA CYS A 325 -13.86 13.70 -11.48
C CYS A 325 -14.85 14.60 -10.72
N ALA A 326 -15.06 14.43 -9.41
CA ALA A 326 -15.92 15.33 -8.63
C ALA A 326 -15.42 16.79 -8.65
N ALA A 327 -14.11 16.99 -8.81
CA ALA A 327 -13.49 18.29 -9.02
C ALA A 327 -13.55 18.78 -10.49
N TRP A 328 -14.49 18.31 -11.31
CA TRP A 328 -14.54 18.62 -12.75
C TRP A 328 -14.58 20.12 -13.09
N ARG A 329 -15.21 20.90 -12.21
CA ARG A 329 -15.48 22.34 -12.36
C ARG A 329 -14.62 23.21 -11.44
N THR A 330 -13.51 22.70 -10.90
CA THR A 330 -12.57 23.54 -10.13
C THR A 330 -11.92 24.59 -11.02
N HIS A 331 -11.45 25.66 -10.39
CA HIS A 331 -10.71 26.72 -11.06
C HIS A 331 -9.27 26.26 -11.33
N PHE A 332 -8.87 26.27 -12.61
CA PHE A 332 -7.50 25.99 -13.04
C PHE A 332 -6.89 27.26 -13.64
N LEU A 333 -5.60 27.50 -13.38
CA LEU A 333 -4.94 28.71 -13.90
C LEU A 333 -4.73 28.67 -15.41
N SER A 334 -4.67 27.48 -16.02
CA SER A 334 -4.52 27.33 -17.47
C SER A 334 -5.46 26.27 -18.03
N ALA A 335 -5.86 26.46 -19.29
CA ALA A 335 -6.64 25.45 -20.02
C ALA A 335 -5.88 24.11 -20.14
N ALA A 336 -4.54 24.16 -20.21
CA ALA A 336 -3.71 22.96 -20.24
C ALA A 336 -3.83 22.15 -18.93
N GLU A 337 -3.71 22.81 -17.77
CA GLU A 337 -3.85 22.16 -16.46
C GLU A 337 -5.24 21.55 -16.28
N MET A 338 -6.29 22.27 -16.69
CA MET A 338 -7.66 21.76 -16.67
C MET A 338 -7.83 20.49 -17.52
N TRP A 339 -7.33 20.49 -18.76
CA TRP A 339 -7.47 19.34 -19.64
C TRP A 339 -6.60 18.16 -19.20
N LEU A 340 -5.39 18.42 -18.68
CA LEU A 340 -4.53 17.39 -18.10
C LEU A 340 -5.20 16.71 -16.91
N TRP A 341 -5.79 17.49 -15.99
CA TRP A 341 -6.55 16.96 -14.85
C TRP A 341 -7.70 16.05 -15.30
N ARG A 342 -8.53 16.54 -16.22
CA ARG A 342 -9.72 15.82 -16.71
C ARG A 342 -9.33 14.55 -17.44
N ALA A 343 -8.34 14.63 -18.35
CA ALA A 343 -7.85 13.48 -19.08
C ALA A 343 -7.24 12.44 -18.13
N ALA A 344 -6.40 12.86 -17.19
CA ALA A 344 -5.79 11.95 -16.22
C ALA A 344 -6.85 11.27 -15.33
N SER A 345 -7.83 12.02 -14.83
CA SER A 345 -8.92 11.48 -14.00
C SER A 345 -9.72 10.40 -14.74
N LEU A 346 -10.01 10.61 -16.03
CA LEU A 346 -10.70 9.63 -16.88
C LEU A 346 -9.83 8.40 -17.19
N VAL A 347 -8.54 8.62 -17.53
CA VAL A 347 -7.59 7.53 -17.81
C VAL A 347 -7.48 6.56 -16.63
N LEU A 348 -7.48 7.07 -15.40
CA LEU A 348 -7.43 6.24 -14.19
C LEU A 348 -8.64 5.30 -14.04
N GLY A 349 -9.81 5.67 -14.54
CA GLY A 349 -10.99 4.81 -14.52
C GLY A 349 -11.07 3.89 -15.75
N ILE A 350 -10.79 4.44 -16.93
CA ILE A 350 -10.94 3.73 -18.21
C ILE A 350 -9.86 2.66 -18.41
N ALA A 351 -8.58 2.98 -18.13
CA ALA A 351 -7.50 2.04 -18.43
C ALA A 351 -7.63 0.71 -17.65
N PRO A 352 -7.94 0.70 -16.33
CA PRO A 352 -8.21 -0.54 -15.61
C PRO A 352 -9.48 -1.26 -16.09
N ALA A 353 -10.52 -0.52 -16.48
CA ALA A 353 -11.76 -1.12 -17.02
C ALA A 353 -11.49 -1.87 -18.33
N VAL A 354 -10.77 -1.22 -19.26
CA VAL A 354 -10.36 -1.85 -20.52
C VAL A 354 -9.47 -3.06 -20.26
N ALA A 355 -8.50 -2.95 -19.34
CA ALA A 355 -7.65 -4.08 -18.96
C ALA A 355 -8.47 -5.28 -18.48
N LEU A 356 -9.42 -5.08 -17.57
CA LEU A 356 -10.31 -6.14 -17.08
C LEU A 356 -11.15 -6.75 -18.21
N SER A 357 -11.80 -5.93 -19.03
CA SER A 357 -12.63 -6.40 -20.15
C SER A 357 -11.82 -7.25 -21.12
N VAL A 358 -10.60 -6.80 -21.43
CA VAL A 358 -9.68 -7.53 -22.31
C VAL A 358 -9.24 -8.85 -21.69
N HIS A 359 -8.93 -8.88 -20.39
CA HIS A 359 -8.60 -10.12 -19.68
C HIS A 359 -9.75 -11.13 -19.72
N GLN A 360 -10.98 -10.68 -19.44
CA GLN A 360 -12.17 -11.51 -19.50
C GLN A 360 -12.40 -12.07 -20.91
N CYS A 361 -12.27 -11.24 -21.96
CA CYS A 361 -12.36 -11.71 -23.34
C CYS A 361 -11.31 -12.77 -23.67
N ALA A 362 -10.07 -12.60 -23.21
CA ALA A 362 -9.00 -13.59 -23.42
C ALA A 362 -9.29 -14.93 -22.71
N THR A 363 -9.90 -14.90 -21.52
CA THR A 363 -10.27 -16.13 -20.78
C THR A 363 -11.47 -16.87 -21.39
N VAL A 364 -12.40 -16.16 -22.03
CA VAL A 364 -13.60 -16.78 -22.65
C VAL A 364 -13.27 -17.44 -23.98
N ASN A 365 -12.28 -16.94 -24.72
CA ASN A 365 -11.87 -17.49 -26.00
C ASN A 365 -10.35 -17.76 -26.04
N PRO A 366 -9.89 -18.83 -25.36
CA PRO A 366 -8.47 -19.16 -25.28
C PRO A 366 -7.85 -19.54 -26.63
N ASP A 367 -8.66 -19.99 -27.59
CA ASP A 367 -8.24 -20.38 -28.94
C ASP A 367 -8.12 -19.20 -29.93
N SER A 368 -8.15 -17.95 -29.43
CA SER A 368 -8.08 -16.76 -30.29
C SER A 368 -6.83 -16.74 -31.18
N ASP A 369 -7.01 -16.37 -32.45
CA ASP A 369 -5.91 -16.18 -33.41
C ASP A 369 -4.79 -15.32 -32.82
N ARG A 370 -3.53 -15.61 -33.22
CA ARG A 370 -2.32 -14.86 -32.78
C ARG A 370 -2.47 -13.32 -32.87
N LEU A 371 -3.31 -12.85 -33.80
CA LEU A 371 -3.61 -11.43 -34.01
C LEU A 371 -4.43 -10.83 -32.85
N GLY A 372 -5.37 -11.58 -32.28
CA GLY A 372 -6.18 -11.19 -31.13
C GLY A 372 -5.33 -11.06 -29.86
N VAL A 373 -4.49 -12.05 -29.58
CA VAL A 373 -3.55 -12.03 -28.44
C VAL A 373 -2.57 -10.84 -28.55
N LEU A 374 -2.04 -10.56 -29.74
CA LEU A 374 -1.15 -9.43 -29.97
C LEU A 374 -1.85 -8.08 -29.76
N LEU A 375 -3.11 -7.95 -30.18
CA LEU A 375 -3.92 -6.76 -29.95
C LEU A 375 -4.16 -6.55 -28.44
N VAL A 376 -4.49 -7.60 -27.71
CA VAL A 376 -4.64 -7.59 -26.24
C VAL A 376 -3.37 -7.05 -25.57
N ILE A 377 -2.21 -7.63 -25.90
CA ILE A 377 -0.93 -7.21 -25.33
C ILE A 377 -0.64 -5.74 -25.63
N ARG A 378 -0.90 -5.27 -26.86
CA ARG A 378 -0.70 -3.87 -27.24
C ARG A 378 -1.60 -2.92 -26.46
N LEU A 379 -2.88 -3.25 -26.29
CA LEU A 379 -3.81 -2.43 -25.50
C LEU A 379 -3.38 -2.33 -24.03
N TYR A 380 -2.88 -3.42 -23.45
CA TYR A 380 -2.30 -3.42 -22.11
C TYR A 380 -1.08 -2.49 -22.00
N ILE A 381 -0.16 -2.56 -22.96
CA ILE A 381 1.03 -1.70 -22.99
C ILE A 381 0.63 -0.23 -23.12
N ILE A 382 -0.29 0.09 -24.03
CA ILE A 382 -0.82 1.45 -24.22
C ILE A 382 -1.49 1.93 -22.94
N GLY A 383 -2.34 1.10 -22.32
CA GLY A 383 -2.99 1.40 -21.05
C GLY A 383 -1.97 1.74 -19.96
N ALA A 384 -0.93 0.92 -19.80
CA ALA A 384 0.15 1.17 -18.82
C ALA A 384 0.92 2.46 -19.12
N LEU A 385 1.23 2.73 -20.39
CA LEU A 385 1.95 3.94 -20.81
C LEU A 385 1.12 5.23 -20.61
N LEU A 386 -0.21 5.15 -20.66
CA LEU A 386 -1.10 6.27 -20.34
C LEU A 386 -1.33 6.41 -18.84
N TYR A 387 -1.38 5.28 -18.13
CA TYR A 387 -1.68 5.23 -16.71
C TYR A 387 -0.63 5.92 -15.83
N VAL A 388 0.66 5.63 -16.08
CA VAL A 388 1.75 6.18 -15.26
C VAL A 388 1.84 7.71 -15.36
N PRO A 389 1.82 8.33 -16.55
CA PRO A 389 1.74 9.79 -16.67
C PRO A 389 0.49 10.38 -16.02
N ALA A 390 -0.68 9.75 -16.19
CA ALA A 390 -1.91 10.21 -15.56
C ALA A 390 -1.78 10.26 -14.02
N ARG A 391 -1.13 9.27 -13.41
CA ARG A 391 -0.82 9.27 -11.97
C ARG A 391 0.10 10.40 -11.56
N ILE A 392 1.18 10.62 -12.32
CA ILE A 392 2.13 11.70 -12.06
C ILE A 392 1.42 13.06 -12.16
N ILE A 393 0.56 13.25 -13.15
CA ILE A 393 -0.24 14.47 -13.34
C ILE A 393 -1.15 14.72 -12.13
N LEU A 394 -1.88 13.72 -11.64
CA LEU A 394 -2.77 13.87 -10.48
C LEU A 394 -2.03 14.05 -9.15
N VAL A 395 -0.73 13.80 -9.09
CA VAL A 395 0.11 14.15 -7.94
C VAL A 395 0.65 15.58 -8.07
N ILE A 396 1.10 15.98 -9.27
CA ILE A 396 1.77 17.26 -9.50
C ILE A 396 0.76 18.42 -9.58
N LEU A 397 -0.35 18.25 -10.28
CA LEU A 397 -1.32 19.34 -10.49
C LEU A 397 -1.90 19.88 -9.18
N PRO A 398 -2.33 19.05 -8.21
CA PRO A 398 -2.79 19.55 -6.92
C PRO A 398 -1.76 20.39 -6.17
N LEU A 399 -0.47 20.06 -6.31
CA LEU A 399 0.62 20.81 -5.70
C LEU A 399 0.85 22.14 -6.44
N MET A 400 0.77 22.13 -7.77
CA MET A 400 0.87 23.34 -8.58
C MET A 400 -0.31 24.30 -8.34
N ALA A 401 -1.52 23.77 -8.13
CA ALA A 401 -2.73 24.55 -7.86
C ALA A 401 -2.63 25.36 -6.56
N LEU A 402 -1.72 25.01 -5.63
CA LEU A 402 -1.47 25.76 -4.41
C LEU A 402 -0.90 27.17 -4.65
N ARG A 403 -0.42 27.47 -5.87
CA ARG A 403 0.10 28.80 -6.22
C ARG A 403 -0.98 29.88 -6.31
N ASP A 404 -2.23 29.47 -6.56
CA ASP A 404 -3.37 30.39 -6.71
C ASP A 404 -4.63 29.74 -6.13
N VAL A 405 -4.71 29.78 -4.80
CA VAL A 405 -5.81 29.18 -4.05
C VAL A 405 -6.92 30.22 -3.83
N PRO A 406 -8.19 29.90 -4.15
CA PRO A 406 -9.31 30.81 -3.92
C PRO A 406 -9.44 31.26 -2.46
N GLY A 407 -9.84 32.52 -2.24
CA GLY A 407 -9.98 33.11 -0.89
C GLY A 407 -10.87 32.30 0.07
N THR A 408 -11.96 31.73 -0.45
CA THR A 408 -12.89 30.85 0.28
C THR A 408 -12.22 29.57 0.80
N ALA A 409 -11.10 29.15 0.22
CA ALA A 409 -10.35 28.00 0.70
C ALA A 409 -9.64 28.28 2.03
N TYR A 410 -9.38 29.54 2.35
CA TYR A 410 -8.72 29.96 3.60
C TYR A 410 -9.68 30.15 4.77
N LEU A 411 -11.00 30.18 4.51
CA LEU A 411 -12.00 30.26 5.56
C LEU A 411 -12.09 28.93 6.31
N GLU A 412 -12.10 28.98 7.65
CA GLU A 412 -12.32 27.80 8.48
C GLU A 412 -13.79 27.36 8.47
N VAL A 413 -14.01 26.08 8.78
CA VAL A 413 -15.36 25.53 8.93
C VAL A 413 -15.97 26.09 10.21
N ASN A 414 -17.15 26.70 10.11
CA ASN A 414 -17.89 27.12 11.29
C ASN A 414 -18.56 25.91 11.96
N TRP A 415 -17.88 25.30 12.93
CA TRP A 415 -18.38 24.14 13.66
C TRP A 415 -19.59 24.45 14.56
N ASN A 416 -19.77 25.70 14.98
CA ASN A 416 -20.90 26.11 15.84
C ASN A 416 -22.26 25.91 15.13
N ARG A 417 -22.26 25.81 13.79
CA ARG A 417 -23.45 25.44 13.02
C ARG A 417 -23.89 23.99 13.22
N TYR A 418 -22.96 23.11 13.57
CA TYR A 418 -23.20 21.67 13.76
C TYR A 418 -23.20 21.27 15.24
N LEU A 419 -22.32 21.91 16.03
CA LEU A 419 -22.12 21.66 17.44
C LEU A 419 -22.26 22.99 18.19
N PRO A 420 -23.48 23.49 18.41
CA PRO A 420 -23.72 24.84 18.96
C PRO A 420 -23.26 25.04 20.42
N HIS A 421 -22.74 23.99 21.06
CA HIS A 421 -22.32 23.99 22.48
C HIS A 421 -20.84 23.65 22.69
N VAL A 422 -20.04 23.59 21.62
CA VAL A 422 -18.59 23.32 21.67
C VAL A 422 -17.80 24.60 21.48
#